data_AF-A0ABD1HWH6-F1
#
_entry.id   AF-A0ABD1HWH6-F1
#
_cell.length_a   1.000
_cell.length_b   1.000
_cell.length_c   1.000
_cell.angle_alpha   90.00
_cell.angle_beta   90.00
_cell.angle_gamma   90.00
#
_symmetry.space_group_name_H-M   'P 1'
#
loop_
_entity.id
_entity.type
_entity.pdbx_description
1 polymer ?
#
loop_
_entity_poly.entity_id
_entity_poly.type
_entity_poly.pdbx_seq_one_letter_code
_entity_poly.pdbx_strand_id
1 'polypeptide(L)'
;MLLAMFGQGNRLLKHSRGTKKIEPPVFFVLLILVIVALVLFFGKNVDKSTLMMPDLVSQKWNSFDSLVQLDPTVESRNGTDLIWQIPDAPKGILFLAHGCSGRAANFWDKSPKCPNCVGLPEERLIVLHALARKFAVFAISSKGVCWSLGEERGIVKSMIWWWIYEKKLDKLPIYAMGASSGGYFVSALAAEFQFRAIALMIAEGVYSHLDITKKYPATLFVHMPKDEKRNRRIEKYLVVMREKGIDVAEVKCMEFPLTSQFFANRIPGLSQNLSVKLFNVFQDKGFIDENVT
;
A
#
# COMPACT_ATOMS: atom_id res chain seq x y z
N MET A 1 -37.50 63.62 6.83
CA MET A 1 -38.71 64.37 7.19
C MET A 1 -39.65 63.40 7.92
N LEU A 2 -39.91 63.66 9.21
CA LEU A 2 -40.87 62.92 10.04
C LEU A 2 -42.31 63.14 9.54
N LEU A 3 -43.17 62.14 9.76
CA LEU A 3 -44.61 62.17 10.13
C LEU A 3 -45.15 60.73 9.93
N ALA A 4 -45.34 59.85 10.92
CA ALA A 4 -46.05 59.91 12.21
C ALA A 4 -47.58 59.86 12.11
N MET A 5 -48.14 58.88 12.86
CA MET A 5 -49.47 58.82 13.50
C MET A 5 -50.66 58.48 12.57
N PHE A 6 -51.75 57.79 12.93
CA PHE A 6 -52.51 57.42 14.15
C PHE A 6 -53.26 56.09 13.83
N GLY A 7 -53.83 55.23 14.69
CA GLY A 7 -54.20 55.26 16.10
C GLY A 7 -55.48 54.39 16.32
N GLN A 8 -55.56 53.67 17.45
CA GLN A 8 -56.76 53.11 18.17
C GLN A 8 -57.63 52.04 17.46
N GLY A 9 -58.13 50.95 18.05
CA GLY A 9 -58.23 50.47 19.44
C GLY A 9 -59.68 50.03 19.75
N ASN A 10 -59.94 48.73 20.04
CA ASN A 10 -60.74 48.22 21.18
C ASN A 10 -61.33 46.78 21.05
N ARG A 11 -61.00 45.97 22.07
CA ARG A 11 -61.79 45.04 22.91
C ARG A 11 -62.84 44.05 22.32
N LEU A 12 -62.48 42.76 22.45
CA LEU A 12 -63.12 41.67 23.23
C LEU A 12 -64.67 41.53 23.27
N LEU A 13 -65.17 40.35 22.84
CA LEU A 13 -66.18 39.54 23.57
C LEU A 13 -66.27 38.06 23.07
N LYS A 14 -65.72 37.17 23.90
CA LYS A 14 -66.16 35.84 24.41
C LYS A 14 -67.18 34.92 23.66
N HIS A 15 -66.90 33.61 23.76
CA HIS A 15 -67.73 32.36 23.60
C HIS A 15 -67.70 31.65 22.23
N SER A 16 -67.76 30.32 22.11
CA SER A 16 -67.52 29.15 22.98
C SER A 16 -67.55 27.90 22.07
N ARG A 17 -66.67 26.93 22.38
CA ARG A 17 -66.68 25.48 22.04
C ARG A 17 -67.14 25.00 20.65
N GLY A 18 -66.18 24.41 19.94
CA GLY A 18 -66.39 23.36 18.94
C GLY A 18 -65.14 22.50 18.80
N THR A 19 -65.03 21.44 19.60
CA THR A 19 -63.99 20.41 19.51
C THR A 19 -64.10 19.66 18.18
N LYS A 20 -63.10 19.82 17.30
CA LYS A 20 -62.77 18.80 16.30
C LYS A 20 -61.45 18.17 16.69
N LYS A 21 -61.52 16.92 17.13
CA LYS A 21 -60.38 16.01 17.25
C LYS A 21 -59.73 15.91 15.87
N ILE A 22 -58.51 16.40 15.71
CA ILE A 22 -57.66 16.06 14.57
C ILE A 22 -56.89 14.84 15.01
N GLU A 23 -57.30 13.67 14.54
CA GLU A 23 -56.54 12.43 14.70
C GLU A 23 -55.20 12.59 13.95
N PRO A 24 -54.04 12.39 14.59
CA PRO A 24 -52.78 12.25 13.87
C PRO A 24 -52.21 10.85 14.14
N PRO A 25 -52.47 9.82 13.30
CA PRO A 25 -51.61 8.65 13.46
C PRO A 25 -51.39 7.78 12.21
N VAL A 26 -51.41 8.32 10.99
CA VAL A 26 -50.99 7.51 9.81
C VAL A 26 -49.78 8.10 9.12
N PHE A 27 -49.79 9.40 8.80
CA PHE A 27 -48.68 10.04 8.10
C PHE A 27 -47.38 10.05 8.92
N PHE A 28 -47.47 10.32 10.23
CA PHE A 28 -46.31 10.30 11.12
C PHE A 28 -45.75 8.88 11.32
N VAL A 29 -46.62 7.88 11.42
CA VAL A 29 -46.21 6.48 11.54
C VAL A 29 -45.54 6.01 10.24
N LEU A 30 -46.09 6.37 9.09
CA LEU A 30 -45.50 6.06 7.78
C LEU A 30 -44.13 6.73 7.61
N LEU A 31 -43.98 7.99 8.03
CA LEU A 31 -42.72 8.72 7.97
C LEU A 31 -41.65 8.07 8.85
N ILE A 32 -42.01 7.66 10.08
CA ILE A 32 -41.10 6.95 10.99
C ILE A 32 -40.67 5.61 10.39
N LEU A 33 -41.61 4.84 9.81
CA LEU A 33 -41.30 3.56 9.16
C LEU A 33 -40.36 3.73 7.96
N VAL A 34 -40.54 4.77 7.15
CA VAL A 34 -39.64 5.10 6.03
C VAL A 34 -38.25 5.48 6.53
N ILE A 35 -38.14 6.28 7.60
CA ILE A 35 -36.84 6.65 8.19
C ILE A 35 -36.15 5.41 8.76
N VAL A 36 -36.88 4.54 9.48
CA VAL A 36 -36.33 3.29 10.02
C VAL A 36 -35.88 2.37 8.90
N ALA A 37 -36.67 2.22 7.82
CA ALA A 37 -36.28 1.44 6.65
C ALA A 37 -35.02 2.03 6.00
N LEU A 38 -34.92 3.36 5.84
CA LEU A 38 -33.73 4.01 5.30
C LEU A 38 -32.49 3.79 6.18
N VAL A 39 -32.64 3.82 7.51
CA VAL A 39 -31.54 3.50 8.44
C VAL A 39 -31.15 2.02 8.35
N LEU A 40 -32.11 1.10 8.17
CA LEU A 40 -31.80 -0.33 8.03
C LEU A 40 -31.20 -0.69 6.67
N PHE A 41 -31.61 -0.02 5.58
CA PHE A 41 -31.13 -0.28 4.22
C PHE A 41 -29.88 0.51 3.84
N PHE A 42 -29.71 1.72 4.38
CA PHE A 42 -28.60 2.62 4.05
C PHE A 42 -27.71 3.01 5.24
N GLY A 43 -28.08 2.62 6.46
CA GLY A 43 -27.17 2.66 7.61
C GLY A 43 -26.07 1.65 7.40
N LYS A 44 -25.05 2.04 6.64
CA LYS A 44 -23.79 1.31 6.52
C LYS A 44 -23.33 0.95 7.92
N ASN A 45 -23.02 -0.33 8.11
CA ASN A 45 -22.12 -0.78 9.15
C ASN A 45 -20.88 0.11 9.10
N VAL A 46 -20.80 1.07 10.01
CA VAL A 46 -19.52 1.66 10.37
C VAL A 46 -18.79 0.52 11.04
N ASP A 47 -17.93 -0.14 10.28
CA ASP A 47 -17.09 -1.22 10.73
C ASP A 47 -16.37 -0.79 12.01
N LYS A 48 -16.84 -1.32 13.14
CA LYS A 48 -16.24 -1.15 14.47
C LYS A 48 -14.90 -1.90 14.62
N SER A 49 -14.32 -2.36 13.51
CA SER A 49 -13.07 -3.13 13.49
C SER A 49 -11.81 -2.26 13.57
N THR A 50 -11.91 -0.93 13.49
CA THR A 50 -10.73 -0.05 13.49
C THR A 50 -10.22 0.35 14.89
N LEU A 51 -10.91 0.00 15.99
CA LEU A 51 -10.55 0.51 17.33
C LEU A 51 -9.78 -0.45 18.24
N MET A 52 -9.45 -1.68 17.84
CA MET A 52 -8.69 -2.61 18.68
C MET A 52 -7.74 -3.52 17.89
N MET A 53 -6.71 -2.98 17.24
CA MET A 53 -5.65 -3.80 16.62
C MET A 53 -4.20 -3.23 16.67
N PRO A 54 -3.74 -2.42 17.66
CA PRO A 54 -2.30 -2.15 17.74
C PRO A 54 -1.50 -3.40 18.15
N ASP A 55 -2.00 -4.15 19.14
CA ASP A 55 -1.20 -5.21 19.82
C ASP A 55 -1.17 -6.55 19.08
N LEU A 56 -2.22 -6.93 18.34
CA LEU A 56 -2.20 -8.19 17.59
C LEU A 56 -1.34 -8.08 16.33
N VAL A 57 -1.25 -6.88 15.75
CA VAL A 57 -0.43 -6.62 14.56
C VAL A 57 1.05 -6.62 14.94
N SER A 58 1.44 -5.98 16.06
CA SER A 58 2.84 -5.93 16.53
C SER A 58 3.42 -7.31 16.85
N GLN A 59 2.64 -8.22 17.45
CA GLN A 59 3.09 -9.59 17.70
C GLN A 59 3.39 -10.39 16.42
N LYS A 60 2.77 -10.05 15.29
CA LYS A 60 2.92 -10.79 14.02
C LYS A 60 4.21 -10.47 13.27
N TRP A 61 4.81 -9.29 13.47
CA TRP A 61 6.04 -8.89 12.77
C TRP A 61 7.31 -9.45 13.43
N ASN A 62 7.27 -9.68 14.74
CA ASN A 62 8.35 -10.36 15.47
C ASN A 62 8.36 -11.88 15.29
N SER A 63 7.38 -12.46 14.56
CA SER A 63 7.28 -13.92 14.41
C SER A 63 8.21 -14.51 13.34
N PHE A 64 8.86 -13.69 12.49
CA PHE A 64 9.70 -14.19 11.39
C PHE A 64 11.04 -14.76 11.85
N ASP A 65 11.55 -14.31 13.00
CA ASP A 65 12.86 -14.76 13.52
C ASP A 65 12.90 -16.27 13.76
N SER A 66 11.74 -16.93 13.91
CA SER A 66 11.63 -18.39 14.05
C SER A 66 11.35 -19.16 12.75
N LEU A 67 10.97 -18.47 11.66
CA LEU A 67 10.43 -19.11 10.44
C LEU A 67 11.38 -19.01 9.24
N VAL A 68 12.18 -17.95 9.15
CA VAL A 68 13.04 -17.68 7.99
C VAL A 68 14.35 -17.06 8.45
N GLN A 69 15.47 -17.68 8.07
CA GLN A 69 16.79 -17.08 8.17
C GLN A 69 17.19 -16.52 6.79
N LEU A 70 17.67 -15.28 6.76
CA LEU A 70 18.25 -14.70 5.54
C LEU A 70 19.62 -15.33 5.28
N ASP A 71 19.73 -16.03 4.16
CA ASP A 71 20.95 -16.71 3.71
C ASP A 71 21.09 -16.50 2.19
N PRO A 72 21.54 -15.31 1.76
CA PRO A 72 21.58 -14.95 0.35
C PRO A 72 22.68 -15.73 -0.40
N THR A 73 22.42 -15.96 -1.68
CA THR A 73 23.46 -16.20 -2.68
C THR A 73 23.68 -14.92 -3.48
N VAL A 74 24.94 -14.51 -3.61
CA VAL A 74 25.36 -13.31 -4.35
C VAL A 74 26.03 -13.74 -5.64
N GLU A 75 25.62 -13.12 -6.74
CA GLU A 75 26.21 -13.31 -8.05
C GLU A 75 26.35 -11.97 -8.76
N SER A 76 27.34 -11.84 -9.64
CA SER A 76 27.49 -10.66 -10.50
C SER A 76 27.53 -11.11 -11.95
N ARG A 77 26.71 -10.49 -12.79
CA ARG A 77 26.65 -10.80 -14.22
C ARG A 77 26.51 -9.51 -15.00
N ASN A 78 27.31 -9.34 -16.04
CA ASN A 78 27.36 -8.12 -16.84
C ASN A 78 27.58 -6.85 -15.98
N GLY A 79 28.40 -6.96 -14.93
CA GLY A 79 28.66 -5.87 -13.98
C GLY A 79 27.47 -5.49 -13.10
N THR A 80 26.45 -6.34 -13.03
CA THR A 80 25.22 -6.08 -12.25
C THR A 80 25.07 -7.14 -11.17
N ASP A 81 24.85 -6.69 -9.93
CA ASP A 81 24.62 -7.59 -8.80
C ASP A 81 23.23 -8.23 -8.88
N LEU A 82 23.20 -9.54 -8.72
CA LEU A 82 22.02 -10.38 -8.57
C LEU A 82 22.14 -11.09 -7.22
N ILE A 83 21.20 -10.83 -6.32
CA ILE A 83 21.15 -11.48 -5.01
C ILE A 83 19.84 -12.22 -4.88
N TRP A 84 19.89 -13.46 -4.40
CA TRP A 84 18.71 -14.31 -4.35
C TRP A 84 18.73 -15.29 -3.17
N GLN A 85 17.54 -15.77 -2.83
CA GLN A 85 17.34 -16.86 -1.88
C GLN A 85 16.12 -17.69 -2.29
N ILE A 86 16.27 -19.02 -2.32
CA ILE A 86 15.22 -19.96 -2.69
C ILE A 86 14.85 -20.78 -1.44
N PRO A 87 13.59 -20.76 -0.98
CA PRO A 87 13.14 -21.61 0.12
C PRO A 87 12.86 -23.03 -0.38
N ASP A 88 12.78 -24.00 0.54
CA ASP A 88 12.35 -25.36 0.18
C ASP A 88 10.93 -25.37 -0.40
N ALA A 89 10.74 -26.16 -1.46
CA ALA A 89 9.48 -26.31 -2.18
C ALA A 89 8.85 -24.95 -2.57
N PRO A 90 9.53 -24.15 -3.42
CA PRO A 90 9.03 -22.85 -3.82
C PRO A 90 7.74 -22.96 -4.63
N LYS A 91 6.78 -22.06 -4.38
CA LYS A 91 5.46 -22.02 -5.02
C LYS A 91 5.32 -20.88 -6.04
N GLY A 92 6.29 -19.97 -6.06
CA GLY A 92 6.31 -18.81 -6.94
C GLY A 92 7.66 -18.12 -6.89
N ILE A 93 7.86 -17.19 -7.80
CA ILE A 93 9.08 -16.39 -7.92
C ILE A 93 8.73 -14.92 -7.72
N LEU A 94 9.54 -14.17 -6.96
CA LEU A 94 9.39 -12.74 -6.77
C LEU A 94 10.68 -12.02 -7.20
N PHE A 95 10.57 -11.22 -8.26
CA PHE A 95 11.57 -10.26 -8.68
C PHE A 95 11.37 -8.93 -7.93
N LEU A 96 12.44 -8.39 -7.35
CA LEU A 96 12.45 -7.11 -6.63
C LEU A 96 13.30 -6.06 -7.37
N ALA A 97 12.69 -4.91 -7.67
CA ALA A 97 13.34 -3.74 -8.25
C ALA A 97 13.35 -2.58 -7.23
N HIS A 98 14.54 -2.16 -6.80
CA HIS A 98 14.69 -1.11 -5.79
C HIS A 98 14.32 0.29 -6.30
N GLY A 99 14.08 1.24 -5.39
CA GLY A 99 13.96 2.66 -5.71
C GLY A 99 15.32 3.33 -5.94
N CYS A 100 15.32 4.61 -6.29
CA CYS A 100 16.58 5.35 -6.47
C CYS A 100 17.47 5.28 -5.23
N SER A 101 18.79 5.21 -5.44
CA SER A 101 19.83 5.01 -4.42
C SER A 101 19.80 3.65 -3.72
N GLY A 102 18.86 2.78 -4.06
CA GLY A 102 18.85 1.38 -3.64
C GLY A 102 19.81 0.51 -4.44
N ARG A 103 19.92 -0.76 -4.04
CA ARG A 103 20.64 -1.85 -4.70
C ARG A 103 20.11 -3.20 -4.23
N ALA A 104 20.40 -4.28 -4.94
CA ALA A 104 20.03 -5.64 -4.52
C ALA A 104 20.51 -5.96 -3.09
N ALA A 105 21.68 -5.46 -2.70
CA ALA A 105 22.28 -5.64 -1.38
C ALA A 105 21.47 -5.01 -0.22
N ASN A 106 20.47 -4.16 -0.49
CA ASN A 106 19.61 -3.63 0.56
C ASN A 106 18.56 -4.64 1.07
N PHE A 107 18.26 -5.67 0.29
CA PHE A 107 17.19 -6.63 0.59
C PHE A 107 17.61 -7.78 1.53
N TRP A 108 18.90 -7.96 1.76
CA TRP A 108 19.43 -8.98 2.67
C TRP A 108 20.36 -8.36 3.69
N ASP A 109 20.55 -9.09 4.79
CA ASP A 109 21.46 -8.69 5.87
C ASP A 109 22.90 -8.93 5.50
N LYS A 110 23.77 -8.13 6.12
CA LYS A 110 25.20 -8.40 6.10
C LYS A 110 25.48 -9.78 6.67
N SER A 111 26.19 -10.61 5.91
CA SER A 111 26.60 -11.95 6.31
C SER A 111 27.95 -12.31 5.69
N PRO A 112 28.61 -13.41 6.10
CA PRO A 112 29.82 -13.87 5.43
C PRO A 112 29.61 -14.15 3.92
N LYS A 113 28.40 -14.56 3.50
CA LYS A 113 28.05 -14.78 2.09
C LYS A 113 27.70 -13.51 1.34
N CYS A 114 27.31 -12.44 2.05
CA CYS A 114 27.06 -11.13 1.48
C CYS A 114 27.64 -10.02 2.37
N PRO A 115 28.96 -9.77 2.30
CA PRO A 115 29.62 -8.78 3.15
C PRO A 115 29.19 -7.34 2.85
N ASN A 116 28.68 -7.09 1.64
CA ASN A 116 28.22 -5.78 1.17
C ASN A 116 26.71 -5.58 1.33
N CYS A 117 25.99 -6.59 1.83
CA CYS A 117 24.58 -6.46 2.17
C CYS A 117 24.37 -5.52 3.36
N VAL A 118 23.23 -4.84 3.38
CA VAL A 118 22.91 -3.80 4.38
C VAL A 118 21.66 -4.16 5.18
N GLY A 119 20.64 -4.73 4.54
CA GLY A 119 19.38 -5.11 5.19
C GLY A 119 18.56 -3.89 5.62
N LEU A 120 18.14 -3.06 4.67
CA LEU A 120 17.28 -1.90 4.98
C LEU A 120 15.92 -2.39 5.51
N PRO A 121 15.32 -1.69 6.49
CA PRO A 121 14.18 -2.22 7.25
C PRO A 121 12.99 -2.69 6.40
N GLU A 122 12.55 -1.91 5.41
CA GLU A 122 11.38 -2.29 4.60
C GLU A 122 11.76 -3.32 3.52
N GLU A 123 12.92 -3.16 2.87
CA GLU A 123 13.42 -4.09 1.85
C GLU A 123 13.62 -5.50 2.42
N ARG A 124 14.27 -5.63 3.58
CA ARG A 124 14.49 -6.95 4.21
C ARG A 124 13.18 -7.62 4.60
N LEU A 125 12.18 -6.85 5.04
CA LEU A 125 10.89 -7.39 5.45
C LEU A 125 10.14 -7.98 4.25
N ILE A 126 10.23 -7.36 3.08
CA ILE A 126 9.67 -7.91 1.84
C ILE A 126 10.24 -9.31 1.58
N VAL A 127 11.56 -9.49 1.69
CA VAL A 127 12.21 -10.79 1.50
C VAL A 127 11.76 -11.81 2.54
N LEU A 128 11.78 -11.45 3.83
CA LEU A 128 11.34 -12.32 4.92
C LEU A 128 9.90 -12.82 4.71
N HIS A 129 8.98 -11.93 4.36
CA HIS A 129 7.59 -12.28 4.09
C HIS A 129 7.39 -13.15 2.86
N ALA A 130 8.15 -12.90 1.81
CA ALA A 130 8.08 -13.67 0.57
C ALA A 130 8.62 -15.10 0.78
N LEU A 131 9.78 -15.23 1.44
CA LEU A 131 10.37 -16.52 1.80
C LEU A 131 9.47 -17.33 2.73
N ALA A 132 8.85 -16.70 3.74
CA ALA A 132 7.91 -17.34 4.65
C ALA A 132 6.68 -17.90 3.91
N ARG A 133 6.31 -17.28 2.78
CA ARG A 133 5.23 -17.73 1.88
C ARG A 133 5.71 -18.68 0.79
N LYS A 134 6.95 -19.16 0.88
CA LYS A 134 7.59 -20.06 -0.08
C LYS A 134 7.74 -19.47 -1.48
N PHE A 135 8.04 -18.18 -1.59
CA PHE A 135 8.50 -17.58 -2.84
C PHE A 135 10.02 -17.67 -2.93
N ALA A 136 10.54 -18.08 -4.09
CA ALA A 136 11.92 -17.83 -4.45
C ALA A 136 12.09 -16.34 -4.76
N VAL A 137 13.03 -15.67 -4.09
CA VAL A 137 13.16 -14.21 -4.16
C VAL A 137 14.50 -13.86 -4.78
N PHE A 138 14.51 -12.90 -5.70
CA PHE A 138 15.74 -12.32 -6.21
C PHE A 138 15.60 -10.83 -6.48
N ALA A 139 16.69 -10.09 -6.31
CA ALA A 139 16.79 -8.68 -6.62
C ALA A 139 17.99 -8.45 -7.56
N ILE A 140 17.83 -7.51 -8.48
CA ILE A 140 18.88 -7.06 -9.40
C ILE A 140 19.14 -5.59 -9.08
N SER A 141 20.40 -5.18 -9.03
CA SER A 141 20.76 -3.76 -8.92
C SER A 141 20.58 -3.06 -10.26
N SER A 142 20.12 -1.81 -10.28
CA SER A 142 20.22 -0.99 -11.48
C SER A 142 21.69 -0.63 -11.77
N LYS A 143 22.01 -0.31 -13.02
CA LYS A 143 23.34 0.18 -13.44
C LYS A 143 23.73 1.50 -12.78
N GLY A 144 22.73 2.34 -12.49
CA GLY A 144 22.93 3.68 -11.91
C GLY A 144 22.26 3.82 -10.55
N VAL A 145 22.06 5.07 -10.14
CA VAL A 145 21.30 5.41 -8.94
C VAL A 145 19.83 5.01 -9.07
N CYS A 146 19.26 5.18 -10.27
CA CYS A 146 17.89 4.81 -10.59
C CYS A 146 17.87 3.87 -11.80
N TRP A 147 16.76 3.14 -11.96
CA TRP A 147 16.49 2.35 -13.15
C TRP A 147 16.31 3.22 -14.40
N SER A 148 16.88 2.75 -15.50
CA SER A 148 16.68 3.25 -16.85
C SER A 148 15.63 2.42 -17.59
N LEU A 149 14.75 3.10 -18.35
CA LEU A 149 13.76 2.45 -19.20
C LEU A 149 14.31 2.04 -20.58
N GLY A 150 15.59 2.32 -20.85
CA GLY A 150 16.25 1.97 -22.11
C GLY A 150 16.76 0.52 -22.13
N GLU A 151 18.02 0.36 -22.51
CA GLU A 151 18.69 -0.94 -22.70
C GLU A 151 18.67 -1.84 -21.46
N GLU A 152 18.60 -1.26 -20.26
CA GLU A 152 18.58 -1.99 -19.01
C GLU A 152 17.41 -2.98 -18.93
N ARG A 153 16.26 -2.67 -19.55
CA ARG A 153 15.10 -3.58 -19.62
C ARG A 153 15.47 -4.90 -20.29
N GLY A 154 16.19 -4.86 -21.42
CA GLY A 154 16.61 -6.06 -22.15
C GLY A 154 17.61 -6.90 -21.35
N ILE A 155 18.55 -6.24 -20.67
CA ILE A 155 19.55 -6.91 -19.83
C ILE A 155 18.86 -7.63 -18.66
N VAL A 156 18.00 -6.93 -17.93
CA VAL A 156 17.27 -7.51 -16.79
C VAL A 156 16.36 -8.65 -17.24
N LYS A 157 15.62 -8.46 -18.34
CA LYS A 157 14.79 -9.52 -18.94
C LYS A 157 15.62 -10.79 -19.20
N SER A 158 16.82 -10.65 -19.76
CA SER A 158 17.73 -11.78 -20.01
C SER A 158 18.23 -12.44 -18.73
N MET A 159 18.54 -11.65 -17.70
CA MET A 159 18.98 -12.14 -16.40
C MET A 159 17.88 -12.91 -15.67
N ILE A 160 16.64 -12.42 -15.72
CA ILE A 160 15.46 -13.11 -15.16
C ILE A 160 15.32 -14.49 -15.82
N TRP A 161 15.30 -14.55 -17.16
CA TRP A 161 15.18 -15.82 -17.88
C TRP A 161 16.31 -16.79 -17.56
N TRP A 162 17.54 -16.31 -17.58
CA TRP A 162 18.71 -17.12 -17.27
C TRP A 162 18.63 -17.69 -15.85
N TRP A 163 18.29 -16.86 -14.86
CA TRP A 163 18.22 -17.30 -13.46
C TRP A 163 17.10 -18.33 -13.25
N ILE A 164 15.92 -18.10 -13.84
CA ILE A 164 14.80 -19.07 -13.78
C ILE A 164 15.22 -20.43 -14.35
N TYR A 165 15.88 -20.42 -15.52
CA TYR A 165 16.32 -21.65 -16.19
C TYR A 165 17.41 -22.37 -15.39
N GLU A 166 18.44 -21.64 -14.96
CA GLU A 166 19.57 -22.19 -14.21
C GLU A 166 19.13 -22.81 -12.88
N LYS A 167 18.14 -22.21 -12.23
CA LYS A 167 17.58 -22.71 -10.97
C LYS A 167 16.41 -23.68 -11.15
N LYS A 168 16.07 -24.03 -12.41
CA LYS A 168 15.00 -24.98 -12.76
C LYS A 168 13.64 -24.60 -12.16
N LEU A 169 13.31 -23.31 -12.23
CA LEU A 169 12.07 -22.73 -11.67
C LEU A 169 11.05 -22.36 -12.76
N ASP A 170 11.25 -22.82 -14.00
CA ASP A 170 10.47 -22.48 -15.20
C ASP A 170 8.97 -22.79 -15.10
N LYS A 171 8.59 -23.72 -14.21
CA LYS A 171 7.19 -24.12 -13.98
C LYS A 171 6.46 -23.22 -12.97
N LEU A 172 7.15 -22.33 -12.28
CA LEU A 172 6.57 -21.50 -11.23
C LEU A 172 6.04 -20.17 -11.78
N PRO A 173 4.92 -19.66 -11.24
CA PRO A 173 4.48 -18.32 -11.58
C PRO A 173 5.48 -17.28 -11.06
N ILE A 174 5.80 -16.30 -11.91
CA ILE A 174 6.69 -15.19 -11.57
C ILE A 174 5.92 -13.89 -11.34
N TYR A 175 6.28 -13.19 -10.29
CA TYR A 175 5.73 -11.91 -9.87
C TYR A 175 6.86 -10.88 -9.82
N ALA A 176 6.52 -9.60 -9.92
CA ALA A 176 7.47 -8.52 -9.74
C ALA A 176 6.94 -7.45 -8.78
N MET A 177 7.84 -6.86 -8.02
CA MET A 177 7.57 -5.72 -7.16
C MET A 177 8.64 -4.66 -7.38
N GLY A 178 8.21 -3.41 -7.55
CA GLY A 178 9.12 -2.30 -7.75
C GLY A 178 8.73 -1.09 -6.91
N ALA A 179 9.72 -0.44 -6.29
CA ALA A 179 9.51 0.78 -5.52
C ALA A 179 10.02 2.01 -6.27
N SER A 180 9.25 3.10 -6.32
CA SER A 180 9.64 4.37 -6.97
C SER A 180 10.17 4.13 -8.40
N SER A 181 11.44 4.45 -8.72
CA SER A 181 12.07 4.15 -10.02
C SER A 181 11.95 2.68 -10.43
N GLY A 182 12.08 1.75 -9.49
CA GLY A 182 11.85 0.32 -9.71
C GLY A 182 10.40 -0.01 -10.06
N GLY A 183 9.44 0.75 -9.53
CA GLY A 183 8.02 0.62 -9.89
C GLY A 183 7.75 1.04 -11.34
N TYR A 184 8.34 2.16 -11.78
CA TYR A 184 8.28 2.56 -13.20
C TYR A 184 8.96 1.51 -14.09
N PHE A 185 10.13 1.02 -13.69
CA PHE A 185 10.86 -0.01 -14.42
C PHE A 185 10.08 -1.30 -14.57
N VAL A 186 9.52 -1.83 -13.47
CA VAL A 186 8.69 -3.04 -13.48
C VAL A 186 7.47 -2.85 -14.37
N SER A 187 6.82 -1.67 -14.34
CA SER A 187 5.68 -1.40 -15.22
C SER A 187 6.06 -1.44 -16.71
N ALA A 188 7.26 -0.95 -17.07
CA ALA A 188 7.76 -1.00 -18.44
C ALA A 188 8.20 -2.41 -18.85
N LEU A 189 8.88 -3.14 -17.95
CA LEU A 189 9.33 -4.51 -18.19
C LEU A 189 8.15 -5.47 -18.38
N ALA A 190 7.07 -5.27 -17.62
CA ALA A 190 5.84 -6.07 -17.69
C ALA A 190 5.10 -5.99 -19.04
N ALA A 191 5.40 -4.99 -19.88
CA ALA A 191 4.88 -4.96 -21.25
C ALA A 191 5.56 -5.99 -22.17
N GLU A 192 6.76 -6.45 -21.80
CA GLU A 192 7.60 -7.32 -22.62
C GLU A 192 7.93 -8.67 -21.96
N PHE A 193 7.61 -8.82 -20.68
CA PHE A 193 7.83 -10.01 -19.88
C PHE A 193 6.54 -10.39 -19.15
N GLN A 194 6.13 -11.66 -19.27
CA GLN A 194 4.87 -12.14 -18.72
C GLN A 194 5.00 -12.47 -17.23
N PHE A 195 4.73 -11.47 -16.38
CA PHE A 195 4.48 -11.70 -14.96
C PHE A 195 3.05 -12.20 -14.74
N ARG A 196 2.83 -12.96 -13.67
CA ARG A 196 1.49 -13.35 -13.20
C ARG A 196 0.75 -12.18 -12.58
N ALA A 197 1.47 -11.33 -11.84
CA ALA A 197 1.02 -10.04 -11.33
C ALA A 197 2.24 -9.16 -10.96
N ILE A 198 2.02 -7.85 -10.89
CA ILE A 198 3.03 -6.87 -10.45
C ILE A 198 2.50 -5.99 -9.32
N ALA A 199 3.39 -5.53 -8.44
CA ALA A 199 3.09 -4.56 -7.39
C ALA A 199 4.00 -3.33 -7.54
N LEU A 200 3.39 -2.14 -7.61
CA LEU A 200 4.10 -0.87 -7.78
C LEU A 200 3.98 -0.05 -6.48
N MET A 201 5.08 0.09 -5.76
CA MET A 201 5.14 0.84 -4.51
C MET A 201 5.61 2.27 -4.78
N ILE A 202 4.84 3.26 -4.33
CA ILE A 202 5.19 4.68 -4.44
C ILE A 202 5.51 5.05 -5.92
N ALA A 203 4.77 4.46 -6.85
CA ALA A 203 4.93 4.65 -8.29
C ALA A 203 3.60 4.42 -9.01
N GLU A 204 3.32 5.24 -10.03
CA GLU A 204 2.12 5.12 -10.88
C GLU A 204 2.36 4.35 -12.19
N GLY A 205 3.59 3.92 -12.48
CA GLY A 205 3.96 3.26 -13.74
C GLY A 205 4.03 4.20 -14.95
N VAL A 206 4.39 3.65 -16.12
CA VAL A 206 4.59 4.41 -17.38
C VAL A 206 3.55 4.12 -18.47
N TYR A 207 2.32 3.82 -18.08
CA TYR A 207 1.27 3.34 -19.00
C TYR A 207 0.88 4.30 -20.12
N SER A 208 1.12 5.61 -19.97
CA SER A 208 0.92 6.58 -21.06
C SER A 208 1.82 6.34 -22.27
N HIS A 209 2.92 5.58 -22.10
CA HIS A 209 3.90 5.27 -23.14
C HIS A 209 3.87 3.79 -23.56
N LEU A 210 2.91 3.01 -23.04
CA LEU A 210 2.81 1.58 -23.28
C LEU A 210 1.49 1.24 -23.98
N ASP A 211 1.55 0.38 -24.99
CA ASP A 211 0.34 -0.24 -25.54
C ASP A 211 -0.07 -1.44 -24.67
N ILE A 212 -0.77 -1.14 -23.56
CA ILE A 212 -1.28 -2.17 -22.67
C ILE A 212 -2.59 -2.77 -23.20
N THR A 213 -2.68 -4.09 -23.14
CA THR A 213 -3.85 -4.89 -23.53
C THR A 213 -4.27 -5.79 -22.37
N LYS A 214 -5.38 -6.54 -22.50
CA LYS A 214 -5.79 -7.55 -21.50
C LYS A 214 -4.74 -8.61 -21.15
N LYS A 215 -3.66 -8.72 -21.94
CA LYS A 215 -2.51 -9.62 -21.66
C LYS A 215 -1.52 -9.03 -20.66
N TYR A 216 -1.62 -7.74 -20.35
CA TYR A 216 -0.78 -7.09 -19.36
C TYR A 216 -1.08 -7.66 -17.95
N PRO A 217 -0.07 -7.87 -17.08
CA PRO A 217 -0.28 -8.52 -15.80
C PRO A 217 -1.22 -7.77 -14.87
N ALA A 218 -1.88 -8.53 -14.00
CA ALA A 218 -2.64 -7.97 -12.89
C ALA A 218 -1.75 -7.02 -12.07
N THR A 219 -2.25 -5.84 -11.73
CA THR A 219 -1.43 -4.76 -11.16
C THR A 219 -2.00 -4.29 -9.82
N LEU A 220 -1.14 -4.25 -8.81
CA LEU A 220 -1.44 -3.67 -7.50
C LEU A 220 -0.65 -2.37 -7.30
N PHE A 221 -1.34 -1.25 -7.09
CA PHE A 221 -0.70 -0.01 -6.69
C PHE A 221 -0.63 0.10 -5.17
N VAL A 222 0.53 0.45 -4.61
CA VAL A 222 0.69 0.71 -3.17
C VAL A 222 1.18 2.15 -3.02
N HIS A 223 0.33 3.03 -2.50
CA HIS A 223 0.62 4.47 -2.53
C HIS A 223 0.01 5.21 -1.35
N MET A 224 0.52 6.42 -1.11
CA MET A 224 0.01 7.33 -0.09
C MET A 224 -0.92 8.34 -0.77
N PRO A 225 -2.22 8.40 -0.42
CA PRO A 225 -3.16 9.32 -1.06
C PRO A 225 -2.81 10.81 -0.89
N LYS A 226 -2.04 11.17 0.16
CA LYS A 226 -1.53 12.53 0.36
C LYS A 226 -0.55 13.00 -0.73
N ASP A 227 0.08 12.08 -1.46
CA ASP A 227 0.75 12.43 -2.71
C ASP A 227 -0.31 12.61 -3.81
N GLU A 228 -0.93 13.79 -3.83
CA GLU A 228 -2.08 14.05 -4.71
C GLU A 228 -1.76 13.84 -6.19
N LYS A 229 -0.54 14.21 -6.61
CA LYS A 229 -0.11 14.07 -8.00
C LYS A 229 -0.08 12.60 -8.40
N ARG A 230 0.50 11.73 -7.55
CA ARG A 230 0.52 10.29 -7.80
C ARG A 230 -0.87 9.69 -7.67
N ASN A 231 -1.65 10.08 -6.65
CA ASN A 231 -3.01 9.60 -6.42
C ASN A 231 -3.89 9.81 -7.67
N ARG A 232 -3.91 11.04 -8.22
CA ARG A 232 -4.69 11.36 -9.44
C ARG A 232 -4.28 10.51 -10.65
N ARG A 233 -2.98 10.21 -10.79
CA ARG A 233 -2.48 9.35 -11.87
C ARG A 233 -2.91 7.89 -11.68
N ILE A 234 -2.81 7.38 -10.46
CA ILE A 234 -3.24 6.02 -10.13
C ILE A 234 -4.75 5.87 -10.36
N GLU A 235 -5.57 6.82 -9.90
CA GLU A 235 -7.03 6.82 -10.14
C GLU A 235 -7.36 6.73 -11.63
N LYS A 236 -6.66 7.49 -12.48
CA LYS A 236 -6.79 7.39 -13.93
C LYS A 236 -6.43 5.99 -14.44
N TYR A 237 -5.31 5.42 -13.99
CA TYR A 237 -4.87 4.10 -14.46
C TYR A 237 -5.74 2.95 -13.95
N LEU A 238 -6.34 3.06 -12.76
CA LEU A 238 -7.34 2.10 -12.28
C LEU A 238 -8.52 2.01 -13.24
N VAL A 239 -9.00 3.13 -13.78
CA VAL A 239 -10.08 3.15 -14.78
C VAL A 239 -9.62 2.55 -16.10
N VAL A 240 -8.53 3.07 -16.67
CA VAL A 240 -8.01 2.62 -17.98
C VAL A 240 -7.69 1.13 -18.00
N MET A 241 -7.11 0.59 -16.93
CA MET A 241 -6.78 -0.83 -16.84
C MET A 241 -8.03 -1.71 -16.76
N ARG A 242 -9.04 -1.32 -15.98
CA ARG A 242 -10.32 -2.05 -15.90
C ARG A 242 -11.04 -2.07 -17.24
N GLU A 243 -11.09 -0.94 -17.94
CA GLU A 243 -11.69 -0.84 -19.28
C GLU A 243 -11.00 -1.76 -20.29
N LYS A 244 -9.68 -1.97 -20.13
CA LYS A 244 -8.89 -2.90 -20.95
C LYS A 244 -8.98 -4.36 -20.50
N GLY A 245 -9.77 -4.67 -19.46
CA GLY A 245 -9.93 -6.01 -18.92
C GLY A 245 -8.70 -6.52 -18.16
N ILE A 246 -7.90 -5.62 -17.57
CA ILE A 246 -6.76 -5.96 -16.71
C ILE A 246 -7.22 -5.89 -15.25
N ASP A 247 -6.95 -6.94 -14.49
CA ASP A 247 -7.19 -6.95 -13.05
C ASP A 247 -6.31 -5.92 -12.35
N VAL A 248 -6.92 -4.99 -11.62
CA VAL A 248 -6.20 -3.89 -10.99
C VAL A 248 -6.82 -3.49 -9.65
N ALA A 249 -5.96 -3.27 -8.66
CA ALA A 249 -6.34 -2.84 -7.32
C ALA A 249 -5.35 -1.84 -6.74
N GLU A 250 -5.70 -1.24 -5.61
CA GLU A 250 -4.83 -0.34 -4.86
C GLU A 250 -4.83 -0.66 -3.36
N VAL A 251 -3.70 -0.41 -2.72
CA VAL A 251 -3.54 -0.32 -1.27
C VAL A 251 -3.21 1.14 -0.96
N LYS A 252 -4.09 1.78 -0.19
CA LYS A 252 -3.89 3.15 0.30
C LYS A 252 -3.18 3.12 1.64
N CYS A 253 -1.94 3.59 1.65
CA CYS A 253 -1.14 3.80 2.85
C CYS A 253 -1.57 5.14 3.48
N MET A 254 -2.50 5.06 4.43
CA MET A 254 -2.93 6.21 5.21
C MET A 254 -1.91 6.54 6.31
N GLU A 255 -1.94 7.78 6.79
CA GLU A 255 -1.20 8.15 7.98
C GLU A 255 -1.74 7.44 9.22
N PHE A 256 -0.88 7.26 10.21
CA PHE A 256 -1.24 6.69 11.50
C PHE A 256 -0.26 7.22 12.56
N PRO A 257 -0.69 7.32 13.83
CA PRO A 257 0.18 7.80 14.89
C PRO A 257 1.32 6.81 15.16
N LEU A 258 2.53 7.33 15.33
CA LEU A 258 3.68 6.54 15.76
C LEU A 258 3.75 6.49 17.28
N THR A 259 4.15 5.35 17.83
CA THR A 259 4.45 5.20 19.26
C THR A 259 5.95 5.01 19.45
N SER A 260 6.43 5.21 20.68
CA SER A 260 7.85 4.99 21.01
C SER A 260 8.32 3.55 20.81
N GLN A 261 7.40 2.59 20.70
CA GLN A 261 7.68 1.18 20.40
C GLN A 261 7.54 0.81 18.92
N PHE A 262 7.12 1.74 18.06
CA PHE A 262 6.81 1.45 16.66
C PHE A 262 7.96 0.76 15.91
N PHE A 263 9.19 1.27 16.06
CA PHE A 263 10.34 0.70 15.35
C PHE A 263 10.70 -0.69 15.86
N ALA A 264 10.72 -0.91 17.18
CA ALA A 264 10.99 -2.24 17.75
C ALA A 264 9.91 -3.27 17.38
N ASN A 265 8.66 -2.83 17.23
CA ASN A 265 7.56 -3.70 16.84
C ASN A 265 7.58 -4.08 15.35
N ARG A 266 8.25 -3.28 14.51
CA ARG A 266 8.24 -3.47 13.04
C ARG A 266 9.55 -3.98 12.49
N ILE A 267 10.68 -3.61 13.10
CA ILE A 267 12.03 -3.88 12.59
C ILE A 267 12.65 -5.00 13.44
N PRO A 268 12.76 -6.23 12.90
CA PRO A 268 13.40 -7.34 13.60
C PRO A 268 14.83 -6.99 14.02
N GLY A 269 15.20 -7.38 15.25
CA GLY A 269 16.51 -7.08 15.84
C GLY A 269 16.65 -5.69 16.47
N LEU A 270 15.63 -4.82 16.39
CA LEU A 270 15.66 -3.50 17.01
C LEU A 270 15.12 -3.55 18.46
N SER A 271 15.97 -3.21 19.44
CA SER A 271 15.55 -3.25 20.85
C SER A 271 14.55 -2.14 21.21
N GLN A 272 13.66 -2.41 22.17
CA GLN A 272 12.69 -1.42 22.68
C GLN A 272 13.38 -0.11 23.14
N ASN A 273 14.52 -0.20 23.82
CA ASN A 273 15.29 0.96 24.26
C ASN A 273 15.78 1.82 23.07
N LEU A 274 16.28 1.17 22.02
CA LEU A 274 16.69 1.89 20.80
C LEU A 274 15.48 2.51 20.09
N SER A 275 14.33 1.83 20.07
CA SER A 275 13.10 2.35 19.48
C SER A 275 12.66 3.65 20.16
N VAL A 276 12.66 3.69 21.50
CA VAL A 276 12.33 4.91 22.26
C VAL A 276 13.29 6.04 21.93
N LYS A 277 14.60 5.76 21.87
CA LYS A 277 15.60 6.78 21.51
C LYS A 277 15.40 7.33 20.10
N LEU A 278 15.14 6.46 19.12
CA LEU A 278 14.88 6.86 17.74
C LEU A 278 13.60 7.69 17.63
N PHE A 279 12.54 7.26 18.33
CA PHE A 279 11.28 8.00 18.38
C PHE A 279 11.49 9.42 18.90
N ASN A 280 12.17 9.57 20.04
CA ASN A 280 12.45 10.89 20.62
C ASN A 280 13.27 11.76 19.66
N VAL A 281 14.33 11.22 19.05
CA VAL A 281 15.13 11.96 18.06
C VAL A 281 14.30 12.39 16.87
N PHE A 282 13.43 11.54 16.34
CA PHE A 282 12.57 11.91 15.21
C PHE A 282 11.50 12.93 15.58
N GLN A 283 10.97 12.87 16.80
CA GLN A 283 10.07 13.89 17.32
C GLN A 283 10.79 15.23 17.50
N ASP A 284 11.95 15.25 18.16
CA ASP A 284 12.78 16.45 18.37
C ASP A 284 13.19 17.13 17.04
N LYS A 285 13.30 16.34 15.96
CA LYS A 285 13.63 16.82 14.61
C LYS A 285 12.40 17.16 13.75
N GLY A 286 11.19 17.01 14.28
CA GLY A 286 9.94 17.31 13.57
C GLY A 286 9.58 16.33 12.46
N PHE A 287 10.13 15.10 12.49
CA PHE A 287 9.71 14.02 11.58
C PHE A 287 8.48 13.27 12.09
N ILE A 288 8.23 13.33 13.40
CA ILE A 288 7.03 12.81 14.06
C ILE A 288 6.34 14.00 14.69
N ASP A 289 5.07 14.19 14.36
CA ASP A 289 4.28 15.25 14.96
C ASP A 289 4.22 15.08 16.49
N GLU A 290 4.25 16.19 17.22
CA GLU A 290 3.87 16.17 18.62
C GLU A 290 2.42 15.68 18.71
N ASN A 291 2.10 14.84 19.71
CA ASN A 291 0.73 14.34 19.86
C ASN A 291 -0.24 15.53 19.88
N VAL A 292 -1.08 15.63 18.85
CA VAL A 292 -2.22 16.54 18.86
C VAL A 292 -3.15 16.00 19.95
N THR A 293 -3.19 16.70 21.08
CA THR A 293 -4.07 16.39 22.21
C THR A 293 -5.53 16.70 21.85
#